data_AF-A0A956M2L5-F1
#
_entry.id   AF-A0A956M2L5-F1
#
_cell.length_a   1.000
_cell.length_b   1.000
_cell.length_c   1.000
_cell.angle_alpha   90.00
_cell.angle_beta   90.00
_cell.angle_gamma   90.00
#
_symmetry.space_group_name_H-M   'P 1'
#
loop_
_entity.id
_entity.type
_entity.pdbx_description
1 polymer ?
#
loop_
_entity_poly.entity_id
_entity_poly.type
_entity_poly.pdbx_seq_one_letter_code
_entity_poly.pdbx_strand_id
1 'polypeptide(L)'
;MLSAQQDLSRFVSDQRACLAMVMSAVVGLVLAASVAQAASDRPSVMPAQMEDPNGVVGRVVGPSAALSDTLRFGYVGAGGFAIEGERWTWDHGGADPLEGWFGQDLTLQNGTYFRHIDAGVWAAGGNGVPAPILVGNGCAWVGAFQDEADAMCWAGGLGYGSHWCQRLQSPTFSYSGSGTIDLSFTYFTDLDPGFDYVRVLLRRGDGTEISLNGAGFTGTMGAGDPPVGTQYAAQIGAGDLNGSNDFALVFELESGGFWSDQDGDYDTEYGPFALDALALTGALVGGDVSHGFEADLEGWMAGTCSPLGSLTGVASASSYIYDDCDCGLSGNVLEMHDESREHPVGQHEIATSNPVDVLHDVTPILGSAGQAVIFADWDQMSELPRANGVFYRPGWDYYPYECPVTGAVQWSGRVGQNSFFYNPGPDCAPQRNVATANGVPGNVEQIRFLYELYSSCDEFGVSECSGVTNYTPLLDNVTVGFTRAPNAPIVFFSPSGTNSRFQDTFAEDGSLSPFSTGNCDVNSNVNFGDTPPFIRGDSLYVTGPVSTVSTRWETRLWFRVARKGPAQDQIDDYGTWRDRVADGQDIENGAFAYAWMDSFQTAG
;
A
#
# COMPACT_ATOMS: atom_id res chain seq x y z
N MET A 1 -17.29 83.20 -22.20
CA MET A 1 -17.06 82.68 -20.84
C MET A 1 -16.84 81.18 -20.99
N LEU A 2 -15.66 80.75 -21.44
CA LEU A 2 -14.38 80.62 -20.72
C LEU A 2 -14.37 79.47 -19.70
N SER A 3 -13.44 78.54 -19.96
CA SER A 3 -12.70 77.69 -19.02
C SER A 3 -13.49 76.60 -18.27
N ALA A 4 -13.05 75.36 -18.14
CA ALA A 4 -11.81 74.70 -18.51
C ALA A 4 -12.12 73.19 -18.56
N GLN A 5 -11.93 72.56 -19.72
CA GLN A 5 -12.00 71.10 -19.88
C GLN A 5 -10.71 70.61 -20.56
N GLN A 6 -9.59 71.15 -20.10
CA GLN A 6 -8.22 70.82 -20.50
C GLN A 6 -7.36 70.96 -19.23
N ASP A 7 -7.22 69.89 -18.45
CA ASP A 7 -6.03 69.64 -17.59
C ASP A 7 -6.16 68.35 -16.77
N LEU A 8 -6.34 67.21 -17.44
CA LEU A 8 -6.10 65.91 -16.79
C LEU A 8 -5.60 64.81 -17.74
N SER A 9 -5.19 65.17 -18.97
CA SER A 9 -4.60 64.23 -19.95
C SER A 9 -3.07 64.38 -20.09
N ARG A 10 -2.42 65.20 -19.25
CA ARG A 10 -0.96 65.45 -19.31
C ARG A 10 -0.16 64.98 -18.09
N PHE A 11 -0.76 64.27 -17.14
CA PHE A 11 -0.04 63.75 -15.97
C PHE A 11 0.18 62.23 -15.97
N VAL A 12 -0.25 61.51 -17.04
CA VAL A 12 -0.06 60.05 -17.16
C VAL A 12 0.81 59.66 -18.36
N SER A 13 1.29 60.63 -19.15
CA SER A 13 2.05 60.34 -20.38
C SER A 13 3.58 60.42 -20.27
N ASP A 14 4.15 60.83 -19.13
CA ASP A 14 5.62 60.97 -18.96
C ASP A 14 6.25 60.01 -17.93
N GLN A 15 5.49 59.02 -17.44
CA GLN A 15 6.03 57.91 -16.63
C GLN A 15 6.12 56.58 -17.40
N ARG A 16 5.68 56.55 -18.67
CA ARG A 16 5.69 55.31 -19.49
C ARG A 16 6.89 55.17 -20.43
N ALA A 17 7.77 56.16 -20.53
CA ALA A 17 8.92 56.13 -21.44
C ALA A 17 10.28 55.83 -20.76
N CYS A 18 10.36 55.80 -19.42
CA CYS A 18 11.58 55.41 -18.70
C CYS A 18 11.46 54.07 -17.94
N LEU A 19 10.26 53.48 -17.84
CA LEU A 19 10.05 52.17 -17.21
C LEU A 19 10.08 51.00 -18.22
N ALA A 20 9.96 51.28 -19.53
CA ALA A 20 9.88 50.26 -20.57
C ALA A 20 11.25 49.78 -21.11
N MET A 21 12.36 50.43 -20.73
CA MET A 21 13.70 50.06 -21.23
C MET A 21 14.61 49.42 -20.17
N VAL A 22 14.19 49.39 -18.90
CA VAL A 22 14.88 48.68 -17.80
C VAL A 22 14.17 47.35 -17.45
N MET A 23 12.89 47.18 -17.83
CA MET A 23 12.15 45.93 -17.61
C MET A 23 12.46 44.82 -18.64
N SER A 24 12.88 45.14 -19.87
CA SER A 24 13.21 44.08 -20.86
C SER A 24 14.62 43.49 -20.73
N ALA A 25 15.51 44.11 -19.94
CA ALA A 25 16.84 43.55 -19.65
C ALA A 25 16.90 42.75 -18.33
N VAL A 26 15.92 42.96 -17.43
CA VAL A 26 15.82 42.21 -16.16
C VAL A 26 14.90 41.00 -16.30
N VAL A 27 13.88 41.03 -17.17
CA VAL A 27 13.02 39.87 -17.43
C VAL A 27 13.72 38.80 -18.30
N GLY A 28 14.67 39.20 -19.17
CA GLY A 28 15.47 38.26 -19.98
C GLY A 28 16.62 37.56 -19.24
N LEU A 29 17.03 38.05 -18.05
CA LEU A 29 18.06 37.41 -17.22
C LEU A 29 17.47 36.62 -16.04
N VAL A 30 16.18 36.83 -15.73
CA VAL A 30 15.47 36.05 -14.69
C VAL A 30 14.78 34.81 -15.27
N LEU A 31 14.46 34.77 -16.57
CA LEU A 31 13.82 33.61 -17.21
C LEU A 31 14.77 32.51 -17.72
N ALA A 32 16.09 32.71 -17.60
CA ALA A 32 17.09 31.65 -17.85
C ALA A 32 17.75 31.12 -16.56
N ALA A 33 17.35 31.64 -15.40
CA ALA A 33 17.82 31.19 -14.08
C ALA A 33 16.68 30.66 -13.19
N SER A 34 15.42 30.66 -13.66
CA SER A 34 14.25 30.21 -12.92
C SER A 34 13.68 28.85 -13.35
N VAL A 35 14.45 28.05 -14.11
CA VAL A 35 14.11 26.64 -14.43
C VAL A 35 15.07 25.64 -13.76
N ALA A 36 15.90 26.11 -12.82
CA ALA A 36 16.86 25.27 -12.09
C ALA A 36 16.87 25.50 -10.56
N GLN A 37 15.94 26.28 -10.01
CA GLN A 37 15.87 26.54 -8.57
C GLN A 37 14.41 26.71 -8.09
N ALA A 38 13.63 25.63 -8.22
CA ALA A 38 12.41 25.38 -7.45
C ALA A 38 12.47 23.96 -6.83
N ALA A 39 13.67 23.55 -6.46
CA ALA A 39 13.95 22.48 -5.51
C ALA A 39 14.59 23.17 -4.29
N SER A 40 13.77 23.70 -3.41
CA SER A 40 14.18 24.25 -2.13
C SER A 40 13.16 23.76 -1.11
N ASP A 41 13.68 22.98 -0.16
CA ASP A 41 13.04 22.41 1.03
C ASP A 41 12.10 21.21 0.82
N ARG A 42 12.44 20.29 -0.09
CA ARG A 42 12.12 18.87 0.14
C ARG A 42 13.17 18.30 1.09
N PRO A 43 12.82 17.61 2.20
CA PRO A 43 13.79 16.79 2.89
C PRO A 43 14.38 15.83 1.84
N SER A 44 15.71 15.74 1.82
CA SER A 44 16.39 14.78 0.96
C SER A 44 15.82 13.41 1.29
N VAL A 45 15.03 12.83 0.37
CA VAL A 45 14.79 11.40 0.34
C VAL A 45 16.16 10.79 0.07
N MET A 46 16.88 10.49 1.14
CA MET A 46 18.03 9.61 1.03
C MET A 46 17.45 8.27 0.57
N PRO A 47 17.88 7.70 -0.57
CA PRO A 47 17.75 6.27 -0.73
C PRO A 47 18.58 5.68 0.41
N ALA A 48 17.93 5.33 1.51
CA ALA A 48 18.54 4.48 2.51
C ALA A 48 18.65 3.10 1.86
N GLN A 49 19.70 2.91 1.06
CA GLN A 49 20.36 1.62 1.11
C GLN A 49 20.81 1.48 2.56
N MET A 50 19.97 0.84 3.36
CA MET A 50 20.35 0.34 4.65
C MET A 50 21.45 -0.68 4.36
N GLU A 51 22.70 -0.22 4.37
CA GLU A 51 23.86 -1.10 4.37
C GLU A 51 23.62 -2.09 5.51
N ASP A 52 23.54 -3.37 5.14
CA ASP A 52 23.43 -4.52 6.03
C ASP A 52 24.35 -4.32 7.26
N PRO A 53 23.79 -4.02 8.45
CA PRO A 53 24.59 -3.81 9.63
C PRO A 53 24.94 -5.18 10.22
N ASN A 54 25.82 -5.92 9.54
CA ASN A 54 26.55 -7.06 10.11
C ASN A 54 27.48 -6.65 11.29
N GLY A 55 27.43 -5.38 11.72
CA GLY A 55 28.08 -4.89 12.93
C GLY A 55 27.21 -5.15 14.15
N VAL A 56 27.43 -6.29 14.81
CA VAL A 56 26.86 -6.62 16.14
C VAL A 56 27.27 -5.54 17.15
N VAL A 57 26.41 -4.53 17.36
CA VAL A 57 26.55 -3.56 18.46
C VAL A 57 25.84 -4.12 19.69
N GLY A 58 26.54 -4.12 20.83
CA GLY A 58 26.06 -4.69 22.08
C GLY A 58 24.71 -4.13 22.53
N ARG A 59 23.71 -5.03 22.64
CA ARG A 59 22.31 -4.72 22.96
C ARG A 59 22.05 -4.71 24.47
N VAL A 60 21.16 -3.81 24.91
CA VAL A 60 20.71 -3.70 26.30
C VAL A 60 19.48 -4.60 26.49
N VAL A 61 19.64 -5.69 27.24
CA VAL A 61 18.52 -6.55 27.65
C VAL A 61 17.92 -5.95 28.93
N GLY A 62 16.63 -5.61 28.91
CA GLY A 62 15.89 -5.19 30.10
C GLY A 62 15.81 -6.30 31.15
N PRO A 63 15.61 -5.99 32.44
CA PRO A 63 15.49 -6.99 33.49
C PRO A 63 14.24 -7.87 33.29
N SER A 64 14.42 -9.19 33.18
CA SER A 64 13.31 -10.14 32.97
C SER A 64 12.37 -10.20 34.19
N ALA A 65 11.13 -9.74 34.00
CA ALA A 65 10.01 -10.09 34.88
C ALA A 65 9.58 -11.55 34.62
N ALA A 66 8.58 -12.05 35.37
CA ALA A 66 7.99 -13.38 35.17
C ALA A 66 7.68 -13.65 33.69
N LEU A 67 7.75 -14.93 33.26
CA LEU A 67 7.52 -15.35 31.88
C LEU A 67 6.18 -14.80 31.38
N SER A 68 6.22 -13.74 30.57
CA SER A 68 5.03 -13.23 29.91
C SER A 68 4.66 -14.18 28.79
N ASP A 69 3.40 -14.63 28.74
CA ASP A 69 2.88 -15.44 27.64
C ASP A 69 2.81 -14.67 26.32
N THR A 70 2.88 -13.33 26.39
CA THR A 70 2.88 -12.43 25.24
C THR A 70 3.99 -11.40 25.36
N LEU A 71 4.85 -11.35 24.36
CA LEU A 71 5.82 -10.28 24.16
C LEU A 71 5.25 -9.26 23.19
N ARG A 72 5.60 -7.99 23.38
CA ARG A 72 5.23 -6.90 22.48
C ARG A 72 6.46 -6.08 22.18
N PHE A 73 6.59 -5.66 20.94
CA PHE A 73 7.71 -4.89 20.44
C PHE A 73 7.20 -3.64 19.74
N GLY A 74 7.93 -2.54 19.91
CA GLY A 74 7.74 -1.28 19.23
C GLY A 74 8.92 -0.37 19.48
N TYR A 75 8.91 0.85 18.92
CA TYR A 75 10.01 1.83 18.95
C TYR A 75 11.38 1.28 18.49
N VAL A 76 12.20 2.11 17.83
CA VAL A 76 13.50 1.66 17.33
C VAL A 76 14.63 1.91 18.35
N GLY A 77 15.34 0.85 18.72
CA GLY A 77 16.56 0.96 19.50
C GLY A 77 17.77 1.41 18.67
N ALA A 78 18.88 1.72 19.32
CA ALA A 78 20.12 2.13 18.64
C ALA A 78 20.68 1.08 17.64
N GLY A 79 20.25 -0.18 17.75
CA GLY A 79 20.62 -1.26 16.83
C GLY A 79 19.72 -1.40 15.60
N GLY A 80 18.70 -0.55 15.43
CA GLY A 80 17.76 -0.63 14.31
C GLY A 80 16.66 -1.69 14.46
N PHE A 81 16.57 -2.34 15.62
CA PHE A 81 15.54 -3.32 15.96
C PHE A 81 14.49 -2.74 16.90
N ALA A 82 13.27 -3.28 16.81
CA ALA A 82 12.20 -2.98 17.76
C ALA A 82 12.58 -3.40 19.20
N ILE A 83 12.08 -2.67 20.20
CA ILE A 83 12.37 -2.90 21.62
C ILE A 83 11.21 -3.62 22.31
N GLU A 84 11.51 -4.64 23.11
CA GLU A 84 10.51 -5.35 23.92
C GLU A 84 9.87 -4.42 24.97
N GLY A 85 8.55 -4.48 25.09
CA GLY A 85 7.74 -3.71 26.04
C GLY A 85 7.33 -2.32 25.51
N GLU A 86 7.90 -1.88 24.39
CA GLU A 86 7.63 -0.59 23.78
C GLU A 86 6.54 -0.66 22.71
N ARG A 87 6.16 0.51 22.18
CA ARG A 87 5.18 0.72 21.11
C ARG A 87 5.63 1.87 20.21
N TRP A 88 5.24 1.85 18.95
CA TRP A 88 5.36 3.05 18.12
C TRP A 88 4.18 3.97 18.44
N THR A 89 4.49 5.19 18.89
CA THR A 89 3.53 6.27 19.20
C THR A 89 3.93 7.58 18.56
N TRP A 90 5.03 7.61 17.80
CA TRP A 90 5.54 8.80 17.11
C TRP A 90 5.80 9.99 18.07
N ASP A 91 5.86 9.73 19.38
CA ASP A 91 5.93 10.70 20.47
C ASP A 91 7.24 10.60 21.27
N HIS A 92 8.16 9.70 20.91
CA HIS A 92 9.42 9.50 21.65
C HIS A 92 10.37 10.70 21.55
N GLY A 93 10.06 11.70 20.71
CA GLY A 93 10.84 12.93 20.58
C GLY A 93 12.22 12.74 19.95
N GLY A 94 12.39 11.65 19.18
CA GLY A 94 13.60 11.35 18.43
C GLY A 94 13.85 12.34 17.29
N ALA A 95 15.07 12.31 16.75
CA ALA A 95 15.40 13.10 15.55
C ALA A 95 14.70 12.57 14.29
N ASP A 96 14.42 11.26 14.25
CA ASP A 96 13.59 10.63 13.24
C ASP A 96 12.14 10.57 13.75
N PRO A 97 11.22 11.36 13.16
CA PRO A 97 9.83 11.36 13.58
C PRO A 97 9.13 10.04 13.27
N LEU A 98 9.59 9.26 12.28
CA LEU A 98 9.01 7.96 11.93
C LEU A 98 9.42 6.84 12.89
N GLU A 99 10.28 7.14 13.87
CA GLU A 99 10.72 6.16 14.89
C GLU A 99 11.29 4.88 14.25
N GLY A 100 12.05 5.05 13.16
CA GLY A 100 12.68 3.99 12.39
C GLY A 100 11.80 3.36 11.31
N TRP A 101 10.50 3.69 11.25
CA TRP A 101 9.67 3.32 10.10
C TRP A 101 10.14 4.05 8.84
N PHE A 102 9.83 3.48 7.69
CA PHE A 102 10.03 4.14 6.42
C PHE A 102 8.86 3.87 5.48
N GLY A 103 8.53 4.88 4.68
CA GLY A 103 7.58 4.76 3.58
C GLY A 103 8.30 4.37 2.29
N GLN A 104 7.68 3.47 1.51
CA GLN A 104 8.11 3.10 0.17
C GLN A 104 7.00 3.45 -0.81
N ASP A 105 7.32 4.28 -1.79
CA ASP A 105 6.46 4.49 -2.96
C ASP A 105 6.55 3.26 -3.87
N LEU A 106 5.42 2.57 -4.06
CA LEU A 106 5.32 1.42 -4.95
C LEU A 106 5.05 1.82 -6.40
N THR A 107 4.72 3.09 -6.66
CA THR A 107 4.69 3.63 -8.03
C THR A 107 6.11 3.89 -8.56
N LEU A 108 7.09 4.00 -7.65
CA LEU A 108 8.50 4.08 -8.01
C LEU A 108 8.97 2.76 -8.61
N GLN A 109 9.32 2.83 -9.89
CA GLN A 109 9.85 1.70 -10.64
C GLN A 109 11.31 1.43 -10.27
N ASN A 110 11.67 0.17 -10.02
CA ASN A 110 13.04 -0.23 -9.69
C ASN A 110 14.03 -0.09 -10.85
N GLY A 111 13.53 0.12 -12.07
CA GLY A 111 14.35 0.23 -13.28
C GLY A 111 13.55 0.67 -14.49
N THR A 112 14.29 0.95 -15.56
CA THR A 112 13.73 1.18 -16.90
C THR A 112 13.88 -0.10 -17.72
N TYR A 113 12.77 -0.63 -18.17
CA TYR A 113 12.71 -1.95 -18.81
C TYR A 113 12.43 -1.90 -20.31
N PHE A 114 12.02 -0.74 -20.84
CA PHE A 114 12.06 -0.50 -22.29
C PHE A 114 13.50 -0.48 -22.78
N ARG A 115 13.78 -1.27 -23.81
CA ARG A 115 15.11 -1.40 -24.40
C ARG A 115 15.02 -1.88 -25.84
N HIS A 116 16.09 -1.65 -26.58
CA HIS A 116 16.30 -2.34 -27.84
C HIS A 116 16.67 -3.80 -27.53
N ILE A 117 16.12 -4.72 -28.31
CA ILE A 117 16.55 -6.12 -28.30
C ILE A 117 16.94 -6.56 -29.71
N ASP A 118 17.97 -7.40 -29.77
CA ASP A 118 18.28 -8.27 -30.90
C ASP A 118 18.51 -9.70 -30.38
N ALA A 119 18.80 -10.65 -31.27
CA ALA A 119 19.03 -12.04 -30.88
C ALA A 119 20.21 -12.22 -29.90
N GLY A 120 21.23 -11.36 -29.96
CA GLY A 120 22.39 -11.41 -29.09
C GLY A 120 22.11 -10.86 -27.70
N VAL A 121 21.46 -9.70 -27.61
CA VAL A 121 21.02 -9.06 -26.35
C VAL A 121 20.05 -9.98 -25.62
N TRP A 122 19.08 -10.55 -26.34
CA TRP A 122 18.09 -11.46 -25.77
C TRP A 122 18.73 -12.72 -25.16
N ALA A 123 19.65 -13.37 -25.88
CA ALA A 123 20.36 -14.53 -25.37
C ALA A 123 21.28 -14.20 -24.19
N ALA A 124 21.83 -12.98 -24.14
CA ALA A 124 22.68 -12.54 -23.03
C ALA A 124 21.89 -12.35 -21.72
N GLY A 125 20.59 -12.04 -21.79
CA GLY A 125 19.69 -11.96 -20.63
C GLY A 125 19.22 -13.32 -20.08
N GLY A 126 19.79 -14.43 -20.56
CA GLY A 126 19.45 -15.78 -20.07
C GLY A 126 18.11 -16.33 -20.56
N ASN A 127 17.46 -15.66 -21.51
CA ASN A 127 16.12 -16.03 -21.99
C ASN A 127 16.13 -17.39 -22.70
N GLY A 128 15.19 -18.28 -22.33
CA GLY A 128 15.12 -19.66 -22.83
C GLY A 128 14.44 -19.82 -24.20
N VAL A 129 13.79 -18.76 -24.71
CA VAL A 129 13.04 -18.75 -25.97
C VAL A 129 13.72 -17.87 -27.03
N PRO A 130 13.40 -17.99 -28.34
CA PRO A 130 13.91 -17.06 -29.36
C PRO A 130 13.49 -15.60 -29.09
N ALA A 131 14.30 -14.64 -29.55
CA ALA A 131 13.96 -13.22 -29.40
C ALA A 131 12.66 -12.87 -30.16
N PRO A 132 11.71 -12.12 -29.56
CA PRO A 132 10.45 -11.75 -30.18
C PRO A 132 10.61 -10.56 -31.15
N ILE A 133 11.48 -10.73 -32.15
CA ILE A 133 11.73 -9.74 -33.21
C ILE A 133 10.61 -9.84 -34.25
N LEU A 134 9.90 -8.74 -34.48
CA LEU A 134 8.71 -8.70 -35.33
C LEU A 134 9.07 -8.56 -36.82
N VAL A 135 10.03 -7.69 -37.14
CA VAL A 135 10.56 -7.43 -38.48
C VAL A 135 12.09 -7.24 -38.35
N GLY A 136 12.85 -7.60 -39.39
CA GLY A 136 14.29 -7.31 -39.40
C GLY A 136 15.11 -8.08 -38.37
N ASN A 137 16.02 -7.39 -37.68
CA ASN A 137 16.99 -7.95 -36.74
C ASN A 137 16.82 -7.48 -35.29
N GLY A 138 15.96 -6.49 -35.05
CA GLY A 138 15.75 -5.95 -33.71
C GLY A 138 14.40 -5.26 -33.59
N CYS A 139 13.97 -5.01 -32.35
CA CYS A 139 12.75 -4.27 -32.06
C CYS A 139 12.89 -3.50 -30.74
N ALA A 140 11.95 -2.59 -30.46
CA ALA A 140 11.83 -2.01 -29.12
C ALA A 140 10.91 -2.92 -28.28
N TRP A 141 11.40 -3.37 -27.13
CA TRP A 141 10.72 -4.31 -26.24
C TRP A 141 10.74 -3.79 -24.81
N VAL A 142 9.74 -4.16 -24.02
CA VAL A 142 9.68 -3.87 -22.58
C VAL A 142 9.50 -5.17 -21.81
N GLY A 143 10.27 -5.32 -20.75
CA GLY A 143 10.23 -6.46 -19.84
C GLY A 143 11.54 -6.62 -19.06
N ALA A 144 11.50 -7.44 -18.02
CA ALA A 144 12.68 -8.00 -17.35
C ALA A 144 13.14 -9.24 -18.12
N PHE A 145 14.45 -9.34 -18.34
CA PHE A 145 15.04 -10.59 -18.83
C PHE A 145 14.99 -11.68 -17.76
N GLN A 146 15.23 -12.93 -18.16
CA GLN A 146 15.20 -14.07 -17.23
C GLN A 146 16.18 -13.88 -16.08
N ASP A 147 17.40 -13.43 -16.34
CA ASP A 147 18.41 -13.20 -15.29
C ASP A 147 18.03 -12.06 -14.33
N GLU A 148 17.41 -11.00 -14.85
CA GLU A 148 16.86 -9.90 -14.05
C GLU A 148 15.68 -10.36 -13.19
N ALA A 149 14.76 -11.14 -13.75
CA ALA A 149 13.61 -11.72 -13.05
C ALA A 149 14.06 -12.70 -11.96
N ASP A 150 15.03 -13.56 -12.25
CA ASP A 150 15.64 -14.48 -11.28
C ASP A 150 16.28 -13.71 -10.12
N ALA A 151 16.99 -12.61 -10.41
CA ALA A 151 17.59 -11.75 -9.38
C ALA A 151 16.54 -11.08 -8.48
N MET A 152 15.33 -10.83 -9.00
CA MET A 152 14.18 -10.32 -8.25
C MET A 152 13.30 -11.44 -7.65
N CYS A 153 13.65 -12.70 -7.88
CA CYS A 153 12.89 -13.87 -7.45
C CYS A 153 11.45 -13.95 -7.98
N TRP A 154 11.24 -13.55 -9.24
CA TRP A 154 9.94 -13.62 -9.88
C TRP A 154 9.54 -15.06 -10.19
N ALA A 155 8.30 -15.44 -9.89
CA ALA A 155 7.85 -16.82 -10.04
C ALA A 155 7.67 -17.26 -11.50
N GLY A 156 7.19 -16.36 -12.37
CA GLY A 156 6.98 -16.58 -13.81
C GLY A 156 8.24 -16.42 -14.66
N GLY A 157 9.29 -15.77 -14.13
CA GLY A 157 10.54 -15.52 -14.84
C GLY A 157 10.48 -14.29 -15.73
N LEU A 158 11.02 -14.37 -16.95
CA LEU A 158 11.00 -13.26 -17.92
C LEU A 158 9.60 -12.65 -18.06
N GLY A 159 9.49 -11.33 -18.05
CA GLY A 159 8.23 -10.64 -18.36
C GLY A 159 8.08 -9.28 -17.69
N TYR A 160 6.98 -9.02 -16.99
CA TYR A 160 6.71 -7.77 -16.28
C TYR A 160 6.29 -7.98 -14.84
N GLY A 161 6.48 -6.94 -14.02
CA GLY A 161 6.11 -6.94 -12.62
C GLY A 161 4.75 -6.29 -12.39
N SER A 162 4.22 -6.48 -11.20
CA SER A 162 3.00 -5.78 -10.75
C SER A 162 3.28 -4.28 -10.56
N HIS A 163 2.27 -3.45 -10.81
CA HIS A 163 2.34 -1.98 -10.67
C HIS A 163 3.45 -1.33 -11.51
N TRP A 164 3.78 -1.92 -12.65
CA TRP A 164 4.75 -1.37 -13.56
C TRP A 164 4.19 -0.16 -14.30
N CYS A 165 5.04 0.83 -14.51
CA CYS A 165 4.74 2.01 -15.32
C CYS A 165 5.98 2.40 -16.13
N GLN A 166 6.10 1.83 -17.32
CA GLN A 166 7.27 1.92 -18.20
C GLN A 166 6.94 2.78 -19.41
N ARG A 167 7.87 3.63 -19.85
CA ARG A 167 7.66 4.56 -20.97
C ARG A 167 8.76 4.47 -22.02
N LEU A 168 8.38 4.56 -23.28
CA LEU A 168 9.28 4.76 -24.41
C LEU A 168 8.81 6.00 -25.20
N GLN A 169 9.62 7.06 -25.15
CA GLN A 169 9.27 8.36 -25.72
C GLN A 169 10.10 8.64 -26.98
N SER A 170 9.44 9.13 -28.03
CA SER A 170 10.10 9.51 -29.27
C SER A 170 10.89 10.81 -29.14
N PRO A 171 11.80 11.10 -30.10
CA PRO A 171 12.20 12.46 -30.39
C PRO A 171 10.98 13.37 -30.66
N THR A 172 11.16 14.68 -30.50
CA THR A 172 10.13 15.64 -30.89
C THR A 172 10.03 15.73 -32.41
N PHE A 173 8.82 15.57 -32.93
CA PHE A 173 8.45 15.77 -34.33
C PHE A 173 7.76 17.13 -34.50
N SER A 174 7.88 17.71 -35.69
CA SER A 174 7.20 18.96 -36.04
C SER A 174 6.09 18.72 -37.07
N TYR A 175 4.89 19.19 -36.76
CA TYR A 175 3.71 19.19 -37.61
C TYR A 175 3.73 20.43 -38.53
N SER A 176 3.35 20.24 -39.80
CA SER A 176 3.35 21.30 -40.81
C SER A 176 2.28 22.38 -40.62
N GLY A 177 1.36 22.19 -39.66
CA GLY A 177 0.25 23.09 -39.36
C GLY A 177 -1.02 22.83 -40.17
N SER A 178 -1.02 21.86 -41.10
CA SER A 178 -2.20 21.46 -41.87
C SER A 178 -2.13 20.02 -42.38
N GLY A 179 -3.28 19.36 -42.53
CA GLY A 179 -3.36 17.96 -42.98
C GLY A 179 -3.39 16.95 -41.83
N THR A 180 -3.19 15.68 -42.14
CA THR A 180 -3.14 14.57 -41.18
C THR A 180 -1.77 13.91 -41.22
N ILE A 181 -1.34 13.39 -40.06
CA ILE A 181 -0.19 12.49 -39.96
C ILE A 181 -0.75 11.09 -39.80
N ASP A 182 -0.34 10.16 -40.66
CA ASP A 182 -0.69 8.75 -40.52
C ASP A 182 0.41 8.05 -39.71
N LEU A 183 0.03 7.45 -38.59
CA LEU A 183 0.86 6.62 -37.73
C LEU A 183 0.56 5.15 -38.00
N SER A 184 1.59 4.33 -38.19
CA SER A 184 1.46 2.86 -38.22
C SER A 184 2.67 2.19 -37.58
N PHE A 185 2.48 1.02 -36.98
CA PHE A 185 3.57 0.16 -36.51
C PHE A 185 3.08 -1.30 -36.36
N THR A 186 4.04 -2.22 -36.31
CA THR A 186 3.82 -3.63 -35.94
C THR A 186 4.06 -3.78 -34.45
N TYR A 187 3.23 -4.53 -33.74
CA TYR A 187 3.41 -4.79 -32.31
C TYR A 187 2.89 -6.17 -31.91
N PHE A 188 3.29 -6.64 -30.73
CA PHE A 188 2.55 -7.68 -30.00
C PHE A 188 2.29 -7.21 -28.57
N THR A 189 1.24 -7.74 -27.95
CA THR A 189 1.00 -7.65 -26.50
C THR A 189 0.71 -9.02 -25.92
N ASP A 190 1.13 -9.25 -24.69
CA ASP A 190 0.66 -10.33 -23.83
C ASP A 190 0.58 -9.81 -22.38
N LEU A 191 -0.62 -9.44 -21.94
CA LEU A 191 -0.87 -8.62 -20.74
C LEU A 191 -2.16 -9.12 -20.08
N ASP A 192 -2.32 -8.96 -18.76
CA ASP A 192 -3.57 -9.38 -18.10
C ASP A 192 -4.80 -8.68 -18.72
N PRO A 193 -5.72 -9.43 -19.36
CA PRO A 193 -6.82 -8.85 -20.11
C PRO A 193 -7.74 -7.96 -19.28
N GLY A 194 -7.70 -6.65 -19.58
CA GLY A 194 -8.57 -5.65 -18.98
C GLY A 194 -8.08 -5.07 -17.65
N PHE A 195 -6.83 -5.35 -17.28
CA PHE A 195 -6.18 -4.79 -16.09
C PHE A 195 -4.86 -4.10 -16.44
N ASP A 196 -4.10 -4.70 -17.37
CA ASP A 196 -2.83 -4.15 -17.82
C ASP A 196 -2.96 -3.61 -19.24
N TYR A 197 -2.27 -2.50 -19.51
CA TYR A 197 -2.44 -1.73 -20.73
C TYR A 197 -1.13 -1.23 -21.31
N VAL A 198 -1.05 -1.24 -22.64
CA VAL A 198 -0.12 -0.40 -23.39
C VAL A 198 -0.89 0.74 -24.07
N ARG A 199 -0.61 1.96 -23.67
CA ARG A 199 -1.17 3.19 -24.23
C ARG A 199 -0.23 3.79 -25.26
N VAL A 200 -0.81 4.28 -26.36
CA VAL A 200 -0.10 5.08 -27.36
C VAL A 200 -0.52 6.53 -27.17
N LEU A 201 0.35 7.33 -26.59
CA LEU A 201 0.05 8.71 -26.23
C LEU A 201 0.69 9.68 -27.23
N LEU A 202 -0.06 10.73 -27.57
CA LEU A 202 0.45 11.92 -28.25
C LEU A 202 0.74 12.98 -27.19
N ARG A 203 2.02 13.27 -26.95
CA ARG A 203 2.44 14.37 -26.10
C ARG A 203 2.65 15.63 -26.93
N ARG A 204 1.94 16.71 -26.61
CA ARG A 204 2.07 18.02 -27.28
C ARG A 204 3.26 18.81 -26.74
N GLY A 205 3.61 19.90 -27.42
CA GLY A 205 4.71 20.79 -27.02
C GLY A 205 4.49 21.49 -25.66
N ASP A 206 3.25 21.52 -25.15
CA ASP A 206 2.91 22.00 -23.80
C ASP A 206 2.97 20.91 -22.72
N GLY A 207 3.33 19.68 -23.09
CA GLY A 207 3.40 18.52 -22.20
C GLY A 207 2.08 17.78 -21.99
N THR A 208 0.96 18.27 -22.52
CA THR A 208 -0.33 17.56 -22.41
C THR A 208 -0.33 16.30 -23.27
N GLU A 209 -0.96 15.24 -22.76
CA GLU A 209 -1.03 13.93 -23.42
C GLU A 209 -2.47 13.55 -23.75
N ILE A 210 -2.66 12.88 -24.88
CA ILE A 210 -3.93 12.24 -25.25
C ILE A 210 -3.67 10.83 -25.74
N SER A 211 -4.58 9.90 -25.45
CA SER A 211 -4.48 8.52 -25.95
C SER A 211 -4.98 8.42 -27.40
N LEU A 212 -4.19 7.78 -28.26
CA LEU A 212 -4.52 7.48 -29.66
C LEU A 212 -5.22 6.13 -29.82
N ASN A 213 -5.08 5.21 -28.86
CA ASN A 213 -5.67 3.87 -28.89
C ASN A 213 -6.79 3.67 -27.85
N GLY A 214 -7.41 4.75 -27.37
CA GLY A 214 -8.52 4.68 -26.42
C GLY A 214 -8.05 4.20 -25.04
N ALA A 215 -8.63 3.09 -24.56
CA ALA A 215 -8.28 2.52 -23.25
C ALA A 215 -6.87 1.91 -23.20
N GLY A 216 -6.31 1.54 -24.35
CA GLY A 216 -5.01 0.86 -24.45
C GLY A 216 -5.12 -0.52 -25.09
N PHE A 217 -3.97 -1.09 -25.44
CA PHE A 217 -3.83 -2.50 -25.83
C PHE A 217 -3.77 -3.35 -24.57
N THR A 218 -4.48 -4.47 -24.54
CA THR A 218 -4.51 -5.40 -23.40
C THR A 218 -4.76 -6.82 -23.91
N GLY A 219 -4.45 -7.83 -23.10
CA GLY A 219 -4.55 -9.22 -23.52
C GLY A 219 -3.53 -9.60 -24.59
N THR A 220 -3.72 -10.81 -25.12
CA THR A 220 -2.84 -11.41 -26.11
C THR A 220 -3.20 -10.95 -27.53
N MET A 221 -2.33 -10.14 -28.16
CA MET A 221 -2.47 -9.69 -29.54
C MET A 221 -1.16 -9.83 -30.30
N GLY A 222 -1.17 -10.53 -31.45
CA GLY A 222 0.06 -10.75 -32.22
C GLY A 222 1.11 -11.65 -31.55
N ALA A 223 0.87 -12.11 -30.31
CA ALA A 223 1.70 -13.08 -29.62
C ALA A 223 1.42 -14.49 -30.17
N GLY A 224 2.42 -15.05 -30.83
CA GLY A 224 2.52 -16.45 -31.24
C GLY A 224 3.85 -17.00 -30.76
N ASP A 225 4.21 -18.22 -31.16
CA ASP A 225 5.51 -18.83 -30.87
C ASP A 225 6.32 -18.98 -32.18
N PRO A 226 7.29 -18.07 -32.46
CA PRO A 226 7.50 -16.77 -31.80
C PRO A 226 6.44 -15.71 -32.21
N PRO A 227 6.39 -14.54 -31.54
CA PRO A 227 5.45 -13.48 -31.89
C PRO A 227 5.60 -13.03 -33.34
N VAL A 228 4.48 -13.00 -34.06
CA VAL A 228 4.42 -12.56 -35.48
C VAL A 228 4.00 -11.09 -35.60
N GLY A 229 3.49 -10.52 -34.51
CA GLY A 229 2.97 -9.18 -34.45
C GLY A 229 1.63 -9.01 -35.16
N THR A 230 1.02 -7.86 -34.90
CA THR A 230 -0.18 -7.35 -35.57
C THR A 230 0.03 -5.87 -35.89
N GLN A 231 -0.78 -5.31 -36.78
CA GLN A 231 -0.65 -3.92 -37.22
C GLN A 231 -1.57 -3.00 -36.40
N TYR A 232 -1.03 -1.86 -35.98
CA TYR A 232 -1.81 -0.73 -35.52
C TYR A 232 -1.67 0.44 -36.50
N ALA A 233 -2.75 1.19 -36.71
CA ALA A 233 -2.74 2.42 -37.46
C ALA A 233 -3.69 3.46 -36.84
N ALA A 234 -3.27 4.72 -36.83
CA ALA A 234 -4.05 5.86 -36.39
C ALA A 234 -3.76 7.10 -37.23
N GLN A 235 -4.67 8.07 -37.20
CA GLN A 235 -4.46 9.38 -37.81
C GLN A 235 -4.38 10.43 -36.71
N ILE A 236 -3.34 11.26 -36.77
CA ILE A 236 -3.17 12.42 -35.89
C ILE A 236 -3.54 13.66 -36.69
N GLY A 237 -4.64 14.31 -36.30
CA GLY A 237 -5.16 15.51 -36.94
C GLY A 237 -4.83 16.80 -36.19
N ALA A 238 -5.17 17.93 -36.81
CA ALA A 238 -5.01 19.25 -36.19
C ALA A 238 -5.80 19.40 -34.86
N GLY A 239 -6.91 18.66 -34.71
CA GLY A 239 -7.68 18.63 -33.47
C GLY A 239 -6.93 17.97 -32.32
N ASP A 240 -6.26 16.85 -32.60
CA ASP A 240 -5.45 16.08 -31.64
C ASP A 240 -4.26 16.90 -31.14
N LEU A 241 -3.66 17.69 -32.02
CA LEU A 241 -2.53 18.58 -31.70
C LEU A 241 -2.97 19.89 -31.01
N ASN A 242 -4.24 20.26 -31.06
CA ASN A 242 -4.80 21.47 -30.43
C ASN A 242 -3.97 22.74 -30.66
N GLY A 243 -3.47 22.92 -31.89
CA GLY A 243 -2.64 24.08 -32.26
C GLY A 243 -1.14 23.95 -31.94
N SER A 244 -0.69 22.84 -31.35
CA SER A 244 0.73 22.54 -31.19
C SER A 244 1.38 22.20 -32.54
N ASN A 245 2.53 22.80 -32.82
CA ASN A 245 3.35 22.43 -33.98
C ASN A 245 4.40 21.37 -33.64
N ASP A 246 4.66 21.12 -32.36
CA ASP A 246 5.62 20.12 -31.92
C ASP A 246 4.90 19.06 -31.09
N PHE A 247 5.30 17.80 -31.27
CA PHE A 247 4.75 16.68 -30.52
C PHE A 247 5.75 15.54 -30.38
N ALA A 248 5.50 14.62 -29.46
CA ALA A 248 6.19 13.34 -29.34
C ALA A 248 5.16 12.22 -29.20
N LEU A 249 5.57 11.01 -29.53
CA LEU A 249 4.83 9.79 -29.20
C LEU A 249 5.40 9.20 -27.91
N VAL A 250 4.52 8.63 -27.08
CA VAL A 250 4.92 7.86 -25.90
C VAL A 250 4.18 6.52 -25.94
N PHE A 251 4.93 5.44 -25.88
CA PHE A 251 4.39 4.13 -25.53
C PHE A 251 4.51 3.96 -24.03
N GLU A 252 3.40 3.71 -23.37
CA GLU A 252 3.33 3.58 -21.92
C GLU A 252 2.72 2.23 -21.58
N LEU A 253 3.46 1.39 -20.88
CA LEU A 253 2.97 0.16 -20.30
C LEU A 253 2.63 0.42 -18.83
N GLU A 254 1.39 0.16 -18.45
CA GLU A 254 0.90 0.15 -17.08
C GLU A 254 0.40 -1.25 -16.73
N SER A 255 0.85 -1.81 -15.60
CA SER A 255 0.26 -3.01 -15.02
C SER A 255 -0.40 -2.72 -13.67
N GLY A 256 -1.47 -3.45 -13.38
CA GLY A 256 -2.15 -3.47 -12.09
C GLY A 256 -1.41 -4.32 -11.06
N GLY A 257 -2.08 -4.62 -9.95
CA GLY A 257 -1.44 -5.22 -8.78
C GLY A 257 -1.59 -6.72 -8.57
N PHE A 258 -2.30 -7.41 -9.46
CA PHE A 258 -2.81 -8.75 -9.15
C PHE A 258 -2.07 -9.89 -9.82
N TRP A 259 -1.93 -9.86 -11.15
CA TRP A 259 -1.38 -10.98 -11.91
C TRP A 259 -0.30 -10.50 -12.87
N SER A 260 0.86 -11.14 -12.81
CA SER A 260 2.04 -10.77 -13.59
C SER A 260 3.08 -11.89 -13.57
N ASP A 261 4.19 -11.73 -14.28
CA ASP A 261 5.30 -12.69 -14.21
C ASP A 261 5.99 -12.66 -12.83
N GLN A 262 5.85 -11.55 -12.08
CA GLN A 262 6.41 -11.43 -10.74
C GLN A 262 5.79 -12.43 -9.75
N ASP A 263 4.47 -12.59 -9.78
CA ASP A 263 3.71 -13.51 -8.91
C ASP A 263 3.51 -14.90 -9.51
N GLY A 264 3.66 -15.05 -10.82
CA GLY A 264 3.51 -16.31 -11.54
C GLY A 264 2.06 -16.69 -11.85
N ASP A 265 1.12 -15.76 -11.65
CA ASP A 265 -0.31 -15.97 -11.96
C ASP A 265 -0.65 -15.54 -13.40
N TYR A 266 0.18 -14.71 -14.04
CA TYR A 266 0.11 -14.41 -15.49
C TYR A 266 1.51 -14.42 -16.12
N ASP A 267 1.96 -15.62 -16.52
CA ASP A 267 3.26 -15.80 -17.17
C ASP A 267 3.19 -15.45 -18.67
N THR A 268 4.09 -14.57 -19.11
CA THR A 268 4.29 -14.18 -20.50
C THR A 268 5.51 -14.87 -21.08
N GLU A 269 5.32 -15.62 -22.17
CA GLU A 269 6.43 -16.39 -22.75
C GLU A 269 7.51 -15.48 -23.38
N TYR A 270 7.11 -14.32 -23.90
CA TYR A 270 7.99 -13.39 -24.64
C TYR A 270 8.02 -11.98 -24.03
N GLY A 271 7.49 -11.81 -22.83
CA GLY A 271 7.30 -10.51 -22.20
C GLY A 271 6.03 -9.78 -22.67
N PRO A 272 5.74 -8.61 -22.08
CA PRO A 272 4.44 -7.97 -22.22
C PRO A 272 4.19 -7.28 -23.55
N PHE A 273 5.22 -6.68 -24.18
CA PHE A 273 5.03 -5.83 -25.34
C PHE A 273 6.33 -5.61 -26.13
N ALA A 274 6.22 -5.63 -27.45
CA ALA A 274 7.21 -5.05 -28.35
C ALA A 274 6.55 -4.31 -29.50
N LEU A 275 7.29 -3.37 -30.08
CA LEU A 275 6.90 -2.69 -31.31
C LEU A 275 8.07 -2.55 -32.30
N ASP A 276 7.70 -2.43 -33.56
CA ASP A 276 8.63 -2.41 -34.70
C ASP A 276 7.98 -1.78 -35.95
N ALA A 277 8.76 -1.48 -36.97
CA ALA A 277 8.36 -0.95 -38.27
C ALA A 277 7.43 0.27 -38.13
N LEU A 278 7.75 1.16 -37.21
CA LEU A 278 7.00 2.38 -36.97
C LEU A 278 7.18 3.33 -38.14
N ALA A 279 6.10 3.89 -38.64
CA ALA A 279 6.09 4.90 -39.69
C ALA A 279 5.15 6.04 -39.33
N LEU A 280 5.64 7.26 -39.56
CA LEU A 280 4.90 8.51 -39.52
C LEU A 280 4.95 9.12 -40.91
N THR A 281 3.80 9.31 -41.55
CA THR A 281 3.73 9.85 -42.91
C THR A 281 2.76 11.02 -43.04
N GLY A 282 2.91 11.83 -44.08
CA GLY A 282 1.97 12.92 -44.39
C GLY A 282 2.40 14.29 -43.88
N ALA A 283 1.62 14.88 -42.97
CA ALA A 283 1.73 16.30 -42.59
C ALA A 283 2.91 16.67 -41.66
N LEU A 284 4.06 16.01 -41.80
CA LEU A 284 5.28 16.24 -41.04
C LEU A 284 6.19 17.29 -41.71
N VAL A 285 6.81 18.14 -40.90
CA VAL A 285 7.94 18.96 -41.33
C VAL A 285 9.17 18.07 -41.40
N GLY A 286 9.84 18.04 -42.55
CA GLY A 286 11.00 17.19 -42.79
C GLY A 286 10.71 15.93 -43.60
N GLY A 287 9.43 15.62 -43.85
CA GLY A 287 8.99 14.45 -44.62
C GLY A 287 8.65 13.25 -43.73
N ASP A 288 8.38 12.13 -44.37
CA ASP A 288 8.02 10.88 -43.70
C ASP A 288 9.20 10.35 -42.85
N VAL A 289 8.87 9.76 -41.69
CA VAL A 289 9.83 9.19 -40.74
C VAL A 289 9.51 7.73 -40.50
N SER A 290 10.53 6.89 -40.39
CA SER A 290 10.38 5.47 -40.05
C SER A 290 11.40 5.03 -39.02
N HIS A 291 10.98 4.18 -38.08
CA HIS A 291 11.82 3.56 -37.06
C HIS A 291 11.65 2.05 -37.06
N GLY A 292 12.75 1.32 -37.29
CA GLY A 292 12.77 -0.15 -37.30
C GLY A 292 13.48 -0.76 -36.10
N PHE A 293 14.16 0.05 -35.28
CA PHE A 293 14.88 -0.41 -34.08
C PHE A 293 15.86 -1.55 -34.38
N GLU A 294 16.53 -1.49 -35.53
CA GLU A 294 17.35 -2.60 -36.04
C GLU A 294 18.68 -2.76 -35.27
N ALA A 295 19.18 -1.68 -34.69
CA ALA A 295 20.48 -1.63 -34.03
C ALA A 295 20.46 -0.97 -32.65
N ASP A 296 19.48 -0.11 -32.38
CA ASP A 296 19.28 0.59 -31.12
C ASP A 296 17.84 1.14 -31.04
N LEU A 297 17.57 2.00 -30.06
CA LEU A 297 16.29 2.70 -29.91
C LEU A 297 16.10 3.91 -30.85
N GLU A 298 17.04 4.18 -31.77
CA GLU A 298 16.97 5.23 -32.79
C GLU A 298 16.63 6.64 -32.25
N GLY A 299 17.16 6.97 -31.07
CA GLY A 299 16.93 8.25 -30.40
C GLY A 299 15.67 8.30 -29.53
N TRP A 300 14.90 7.21 -29.44
CA TRP A 300 13.85 7.07 -28.46
C TRP A 300 14.46 6.92 -27.06
N MET A 301 13.79 7.50 -26.07
CA MET A 301 14.21 7.50 -24.68
C MET A 301 13.31 6.56 -23.89
N ALA A 302 13.92 5.48 -23.38
CA ALA A 302 13.28 4.63 -22.39
C ALA A 302 13.29 5.34 -21.03
N GLY A 303 12.23 5.16 -20.25
CA GLY A 303 12.12 5.67 -18.89
C GLY A 303 10.95 5.02 -18.16
N THR A 304 10.59 5.61 -17.03
CA THR A 304 9.48 5.18 -16.19
C THR A 304 8.49 6.31 -16.04
N CYS A 305 7.30 6.02 -15.55
CA CYS A 305 6.41 7.06 -15.07
C CYS A 305 7.04 7.79 -13.88
N SER A 306 6.64 9.05 -13.69
CA SER A 306 7.12 9.80 -12.54
C SER A 306 6.51 9.18 -11.28
N PRO A 307 7.33 8.81 -10.28
CA PRO A 307 6.80 8.36 -8.99
C PRO A 307 5.95 9.47 -8.38
N LEU A 308 4.90 9.09 -7.64
CA LEU A 308 4.13 10.05 -6.84
C LEU A 308 4.91 10.48 -5.59
N GLY A 309 5.88 9.66 -5.15
CA GLY A 309 6.57 9.79 -3.89
C GLY A 309 5.84 9.05 -2.78
N SER A 310 6.56 8.75 -1.69
CA SER A 310 5.91 8.27 -0.47
C SER A 310 5.31 9.48 0.25
N LEU A 311 4.06 9.33 0.66
CA LEU A 311 3.32 10.32 1.45
C LEU A 311 3.22 9.88 2.92
N THR A 312 4.01 8.87 3.30
CA THR A 312 4.16 8.42 4.68
C THR A 312 4.83 9.53 5.51
N GLY A 313 4.12 9.98 6.53
CA GLY A 313 4.54 11.09 7.39
C GLY A 313 4.13 10.89 8.84
N VAL A 314 4.41 11.90 9.66
CA VAL A 314 3.97 11.98 11.04
C VAL A 314 3.43 13.37 11.32
N ALA A 315 2.22 13.43 11.87
CA ALA A 315 1.62 14.67 12.32
C ALA A 315 0.92 14.50 13.66
N SER A 316 0.65 15.62 14.33
CA SER A 316 -0.13 15.57 15.56
C SER A 316 -1.57 15.14 15.26
N ALA A 317 -2.09 14.19 16.03
CA ALA A 317 -3.50 13.78 16.00
C ALA A 317 -4.45 14.99 16.11
N SER A 318 -4.08 15.99 16.91
CA SER A 318 -4.85 17.24 17.10
C SER A 318 -5.00 18.09 15.83
N SER A 319 -4.21 17.81 14.80
CA SER A 319 -4.29 18.46 13.49
C SER A 319 -5.49 17.98 12.68
N TYR A 320 -6.10 16.86 13.09
CA TYR A 320 -7.22 16.20 12.43
C TYR A 320 -8.51 16.44 13.21
N ILE A 321 -9.61 16.60 12.48
CA ILE A 321 -10.94 16.75 13.08
C ILE A 321 -11.59 15.37 13.06
N TYR A 322 -11.34 14.58 14.11
CA TYR A 322 -12.13 13.38 14.36
C TYR A 322 -13.05 13.64 15.56
N ASP A 323 -14.27 13.10 15.49
CA ASP A 323 -15.12 13.01 16.68
C ASP A 323 -14.39 12.14 17.70
N ASP A 324 -14.50 12.47 18.98
CA ASP A 324 -13.77 11.88 20.13
C ASP A 324 -14.24 10.43 20.39
N CYS A 325 -14.19 9.61 19.34
CA CYS A 325 -14.38 8.17 19.39
C CYS A 325 -13.28 7.59 20.27
N ASP A 326 -13.64 6.60 21.07
CA ASP A 326 -12.83 5.96 22.13
C ASP A 326 -11.62 5.16 21.59
N CYS A 327 -11.02 5.58 20.48
CA CYS A 327 -9.81 5.00 19.94
C CYS A 327 -8.58 5.64 20.57
N GLY A 328 -7.55 4.83 20.82
CA GLY A 328 -6.36 5.25 21.55
C GLY A 328 -5.46 6.25 20.81
N LEU A 329 -5.90 6.86 19.70
CA LEU A 329 -5.12 7.85 18.96
C LEU A 329 -4.86 9.08 19.84
N SER A 330 -3.60 9.39 20.08
CA SER A 330 -3.17 10.53 20.88
C SER A 330 -1.82 11.06 20.38
N GLY A 331 -1.43 12.26 20.81
CA GLY A 331 -0.10 12.80 20.47
C GLY A 331 0.14 12.94 18.97
N ASN A 332 1.06 12.15 18.43
CA ASN A 332 1.41 12.04 17.01
C ASN A 332 0.91 10.72 16.40
N VAL A 333 0.60 10.75 15.12
CA VAL A 333 0.10 9.60 14.35
C VAL A 333 0.92 9.42 13.08
N LEU A 334 1.00 8.18 12.60
CA LEU A 334 1.45 7.88 11.24
C LEU A 334 0.35 8.27 10.25
N GLU A 335 0.69 9.03 9.22
CA GLU A 335 -0.19 9.44 8.13
C GLU A 335 0.36 8.99 6.78
N MET A 336 -0.52 8.92 5.77
CA MET A 336 -0.17 8.47 4.41
C MET A 336 -0.88 9.33 3.35
N HIS A 337 -0.85 10.65 3.47
CA HIS A 337 -1.52 11.59 2.56
C HIS A 337 -0.63 12.77 2.20
N ASP A 338 -0.98 13.52 1.15
CA ASP A 338 -0.20 14.68 0.72
C ASP A 338 -0.34 15.91 1.66
N GLU A 339 0.34 17.01 1.32
CA GLU A 339 0.26 18.28 2.08
C GLU A 339 -1.14 18.91 2.08
N SER A 340 -1.97 18.58 1.09
CA SER A 340 -3.36 19.02 0.98
C SER A 340 -4.31 18.14 1.80
N ARG A 341 -3.79 17.08 2.43
CA ARG A 341 -4.55 16.08 3.18
C ARG A 341 -5.46 15.24 2.29
N GLU A 342 -4.94 14.93 1.12
CA GLU A 342 -5.59 14.17 0.06
C GLU A 342 -4.75 12.96 -0.35
N HIS A 343 -5.43 11.95 -0.89
CA HIS A 343 -4.79 10.80 -1.53
C HIS A 343 -4.77 11.01 -3.04
N PRO A 344 -3.64 11.37 -3.67
CA PRO A 344 -3.59 11.53 -5.11
C PRO A 344 -3.99 10.22 -5.81
N VAL A 345 -4.69 10.35 -6.94
CA VAL A 345 -5.06 9.19 -7.76
C VAL A 345 -3.78 8.51 -8.26
N GLY A 346 -3.71 7.20 -8.08
CA GLY A 346 -2.53 6.38 -8.36
C GLY A 346 -1.59 6.20 -7.16
N GLN A 347 -1.82 6.88 -6.02
CA GLN A 347 -0.97 6.71 -4.85
C GLN A 347 -0.94 5.25 -4.43
N HIS A 348 0.24 4.65 -4.43
CA HIS A 348 0.43 3.29 -3.93
C HIS A 348 1.72 3.27 -3.11
N GLU A 349 1.59 3.03 -1.82
CA GLU A 349 2.75 3.03 -0.93
C GLU A 349 2.60 2.06 0.24
N ILE A 350 3.73 1.72 0.84
CA ILE A 350 3.81 0.88 2.03
C ILE A 350 4.63 1.59 3.10
N ALA A 351 4.07 1.68 4.31
CA ALA A 351 4.83 2.00 5.51
C ALA A 351 5.34 0.70 6.16
N THR A 352 6.64 0.63 6.42
CA THR A 352 7.32 -0.55 6.95
C THR A 352 7.95 -0.25 8.30
N SER A 353 7.66 -1.09 9.30
CA SER A 353 8.26 -1.02 10.63
C SER A 353 9.71 -1.53 10.66
N ASN A 354 10.42 -1.22 11.75
CA ASN A 354 11.72 -1.84 12.01
C ASN A 354 11.58 -3.34 12.29
N PRO A 355 12.62 -4.14 11.96
CA PRO A 355 12.59 -5.57 12.24
C PRO A 355 12.53 -5.86 13.74
N VAL A 356 11.76 -6.90 14.09
CA VAL A 356 11.90 -7.60 15.38
C VAL A 356 12.85 -8.78 15.20
N ASP A 357 13.83 -8.94 16.08
CA ASP A 357 14.73 -10.10 16.10
C ASP A 357 14.10 -11.25 16.90
N VAL A 358 13.40 -12.14 16.19
CA VAL A 358 12.67 -13.27 16.76
C VAL A 358 13.63 -14.31 17.36
N LEU A 359 14.77 -14.51 16.74
CA LEU A 359 15.75 -15.51 17.20
C LEU A 359 16.37 -15.09 18.53
N HIS A 360 16.71 -13.80 18.68
CA HIS A 360 17.35 -13.30 19.89
C HIS A 360 16.34 -12.98 21.01
N ASP A 361 15.24 -12.32 20.69
CA ASP A 361 14.36 -11.75 21.71
C ASP A 361 13.20 -12.67 22.11
N VAL A 362 12.69 -13.45 21.16
CA VAL A 362 11.45 -14.22 21.37
C VAL A 362 11.75 -15.66 21.76
N THR A 363 12.67 -16.31 21.04
CA THR A 363 12.98 -17.74 21.22
C THR A 363 13.41 -18.12 22.65
N PRO A 364 14.21 -17.31 23.37
CA PRO A 364 14.57 -17.63 24.75
C PRO A 364 13.39 -17.63 25.74
N ILE A 365 12.32 -16.88 25.42
CA ILE A 365 11.19 -16.65 26.33
C ILE A 365 10.03 -17.60 25.99
N LEU A 366 9.65 -17.69 24.71
CA LEU A 366 8.49 -18.49 24.28
C LEU A 366 8.85 -19.94 23.91
N GLY A 367 10.13 -20.29 23.86
CA GLY A 367 10.62 -21.58 23.40
C GLY A 367 10.89 -21.59 21.89
N SER A 368 10.80 -22.75 21.22
CA SER A 368 11.11 -22.83 19.78
C SER A 368 10.21 -21.93 18.94
N ALA A 369 10.80 -21.11 18.07
CA ALA A 369 10.11 -20.12 17.23
C ALA A 369 8.88 -20.68 16.48
N GLY A 370 8.92 -21.93 16.00
CA GLY A 370 7.79 -22.60 15.33
C GLY A 370 6.51 -22.77 16.17
N GLN A 371 6.47 -22.30 17.42
CA GLN A 371 5.30 -22.25 18.28
C GLN A 371 4.83 -20.83 18.58
N ALA A 372 5.38 -19.77 18.00
CA ALA A 372 4.86 -18.42 18.22
C ALA A 372 3.70 -18.13 17.26
N VAL A 373 2.63 -17.50 17.78
CA VAL A 373 1.67 -16.74 16.99
C VAL A 373 2.17 -15.31 16.93
N ILE A 374 2.44 -14.85 15.72
CA ILE A 374 2.96 -13.50 15.47
C ILE A 374 1.78 -12.64 15.02
N PHE A 375 1.64 -11.45 15.60
CA PHE A 375 0.56 -10.53 15.28
C PHE A 375 1.00 -9.07 15.41
N ALA A 376 0.25 -8.15 14.82
CA ALA A 376 0.37 -6.72 15.07
C ALA A 376 -0.95 -6.23 15.65
N ASP A 377 -0.85 -5.35 16.64
CA ASP A 377 -1.97 -4.55 17.16
C ASP A 377 -1.67 -3.08 16.90
N TRP A 378 -2.68 -2.31 16.51
CA TRP A 378 -2.57 -0.85 16.34
C TRP A 378 -3.94 -0.19 16.52
N ASP A 379 -3.95 1.10 16.84
CA ASP A 379 -5.15 1.92 16.77
C ASP A 379 -5.22 2.57 15.38
N GLN A 380 -6.40 2.59 14.79
CA GLN A 380 -6.60 3.17 13.46
C GLN A 380 -7.86 4.01 13.42
N MET A 381 -7.74 5.23 12.90
CA MET A 381 -8.87 5.98 12.35
C MET A 381 -8.89 5.79 10.85
N SER A 382 -10.00 5.32 10.30
CA SER A 382 -10.22 5.26 8.85
C SER A 382 -11.61 5.74 8.45
N GLU A 383 -11.65 6.55 7.42
CA GLU A 383 -12.81 6.90 6.62
C GLU A 383 -12.35 6.76 5.16
N LEU A 384 -12.42 5.56 4.62
CA LEU A 384 -11.92 5.24 3.28
C LEU A 384 -13.12 4.91 2.39
N PRO A 385 -13.88 5.91 1.89
CA PRO A 385 -15.06 5.62 1.10
C PRO A 385 -14.64 5.05 -0.26
N ARG A 386 -15.23 3.89 -0.59
CA ARG A 386 -14.99 3.18 -1.85
C ARG A 386 -15.12 4.06 -3.09
N ALA A 387 -15.97 5.09 -3.05
CA ALA A 387 -16.16 6.03 -4.16
C ALA A 387 -14.88 6.79 -4.58
N ASN A 388 -13.84 6.75 -3.76
CA ASN A 388 -12.56 7.40 -4.04
C ASN A 388 -11.44 6.43 -4.42
N GLY A 389 -11.72 5.12 -4.44
CA GLY A 389 -10.69 4.14 -4.75
C GLY A 389 -9.58 4.05 -3.69
N VAL A 390 -9.74 4.58 -2.48
CA VAL A 390 -8.73 4.51 -1.41
C VAL A 390 -8.98 3.30 -0.53
N PHE A 391 -8.00 2.41 -0.47
CA PHE A 391 -8.05 1.17 0.28
C PHE A 391 -6.71 0.95 1.01
N TYR A 392 -6.74 0.09 2.02
CA TYR A 392 -5.54 -0.32 2.74
C TYR A 392 -5.49 -1.83 2.94
N ARG A 393 -4.31 -2.38 3.23
CA ARG A 393 -4.19 -3.73 3.78
C ARG A 393 -2.94 -3.88 4.65
N PRO A 394 -3.06 -4.52 5.83
CA PRO A 394 -1.90 -4.88 6.63
C PRO A 394 -1.14 -6.06 5.99
N GLY A 395 0.17 -6.09 6.16
CA GLY A 395 1.05 -7.11 5.61
C GLY A 395 2.27 -7.37 6.48
N TRP A 396 3.11 -8.27 6.02
CA TRP A 396 4.33 -8.73 6.68
C TRP A 396 5.41 -8.99 5.64
N ASP A 397 6.65 -8.85 6.07
CA ASP A 397 7.77 -9.47 5.41
C ASP A 397 8.66 -10.09 6.47
N TYR A 398 9.45 -11.07 6.07
CA TYR A 398 10.23 -11.84 6.99
C TYR A 398 11.56 -12.27 6.41
N TYR A 399 12.47 -12.59 7.31
CA TYR A 399 13.78 -13.14 7.01
C TYR A 399 14.05 -14.35 7.91
N PRO A 400 14.70 -15.42 7.42
CA PRO A 400 15.10 -15.62 6.03
C PRO A 400 13.92 -16.10 5.15
N TYR A 401 13.84 -15.56 3.95
CA TYR A 401 13.07 -16.12 2.84
C TYR A 401 14.04 -16.72 1.82
N GLU A 402 13.86 -18.00 1.51
CA GLU A 402 14.61 -18.67 0.46
C GLU A 402 13.84 -18.55 -0.85
N CYS A 403 14.42 -17.84 -1.81
CA CYS A 403 13.83 -17.67 -3.13
C CYS A 403 13.59 -19.04 -3.79
N PRO A 404 12.36 -19.42 -4.17
CA PRO A 404 12.09 -20.72 -4.78
C PRO A 404 12.77 -20.91 -6.15
N VAL A 405 13.11 -19.82 -6.83
CA VAL A 405 13.75 -19.85 -8.16
C VAL A 405 15.27 -20.03 -8.04
N THR A 406 15.92 -19.23 -7.21
CA THR A 406 17.39 -19.16 -7.14
C THR A 406 18.01 -19.84 -5.92
N GLY A 407 17.22 -20.13 -4.89
CA GLY A 407 17.69 -20.58 -3.57
C GLY A 407 18.41 -19.48 -2.77
N ALA A 408 18.40 -18.23 -3.24
CA ALA A 408 19.00 -17.11 -2.53
C ALA A 408 18.21 -16.80 -1.25
N VAL A 409 18.92 -16.53 -0.15
CA VAL A 409 18.31 -16.10 1.11
C VAL A 409 18.23 -14.57 1.15
N GLN A 410 17.04 -14.05 1.37
CA GLN A 410 16.74 -12.61 1.38
C GLN A 410 15.52 -12.31 2.27
N TRP A 411 15.08 -11.05 2.33
CA TRP A 411 13.76 -10.72 2.85
C TRP A 411 12.69 -11.20 1.88
N SER A 412 11.55 -11.69 2.38
CA SER A 412 10.41 -11.95 1.52
C SER A 412 9.90 -10.65 0.89
N GLY A 413 9.16 -10.77 -0.21
CA GLY A 413 8.20 -9.71 -0.58
C GLY A 413 7.11 -9.56 0.49
N ARG A 414 6.15 -8.68 0.24
CA ARG A 414 4.96 -8.56 1.08
C ARG A 414 4.18 -9.88 1.07
N VAL A 415 4.01 -10.48 2.23
CA VAL A 415 3.06 -11.56 2.51
C VAL A 415 1.96 -11.04 3.44
N GLY A 416 0.82 -11.71 3.50
CA GLY A 416 -0.26 -11.29 4.39
C GLY A 416 -1.64 -11.45 3.79
N GLN A 417 -2.55 -10.57 4.20
CA GLN A 417 -3.89 -10.51 3.62
C GLN A 417 -3.80 -10.04 2.17
N ASN A 418 -4.42 -10.78 1.25
CA ASN A 418 -4.47 -10.39 -0.17
C ASN A 418 -5.56 -9.35 -0.44
N SER A 419 -6.61 -9.33 0.38
CA SER A 419 -7.73 -8.40 0.23
C SER A 419 -7.41 -7.02 0.73
N PHE A 420 -7.77 -6.02 -0.07
CA PHE A 420 -7.82 -4.62 0.32
C PHE A 420 -9.11 -4.32 1.08
N PHE A 421 -9.00 -3.50 2.12
CA PHE A 421 -10.08 -3.04 2.98
C PHE A 421 -10.37 -1.57 2.75
N TYR A 422 -11.62 -1.18 2.95
CA TYR A 422 -12.07 0.20 2.93
C TYR A 422 -13.08 0.40 4.05
N ASN A 423 -13.29 1.66 4.46
CA ASN A 423 -14.20 2.01 5.54
C ASN A 423 -15.15 3.11 5.06
N PRO A 424 -16.43 2.81 4.74
CA PRO A 424 -17.30 3.78 4.08
C PRO A 424 -17.65 5.01 4.93
N GLY A 425 -17.36 5.00 6.24
CA GLY A 425 -17.53 6.13 7.13
C GLY A 425 -16.40 6.20 8.15
N PRO A 426 -16.37 7.26 8.96
CA PRO A 426 -15.39 7.42 10.02
C PRO A 426 -15.59 6.33 11.07
N ASP A 427 -14.56 5.51 11.25
CA ASP A 427 -14.50 4.54 12.32
C ASP A 427 -13.09 4.47 12.87
N CYS A 428 -13.04 4.37 14.20
CA CYS A 428 -11.81 4.41 14.96
C CYS A 428 -11.82 3.24 15.93
N ALA A 429 -10.93 2.29 15.71
CA ALA A 429 -10.93 1.03 16.45
C ALA A 429 -9.53 0.42 16.56
N PRO A 430 -9.26 -0.33 17.64
CA PRO A 430 -8.09 -1.18 17.70
C PRO A 430 -8.21 -2.27 16.64
N GLN A 431 -7.15 -2.44 15.87
CA GLN A 431 -7.02 -3.41 14.80
C GLN A 431 -6.00 -4.48 15.19
N ARG A 432 -6.17 -5.67 14.60
CA ARG A 432 -5.22 -6.78 14.74
C ARG A 432 -5.02 -7.48 13.41
N ASN A 433 -3.77 -7.78 13.07
CA ASN A 433 -3.42 -8.69 11.99
C ASN A 433 -2.53 -9.81 12.51
N VAL A 434 -2.82 -11.06 12.16
CA VAL A 434 -2.06 -12.23 12.64
C VAL A 434 -1.19 -12.76 11.49
N ALA A 435 0.12 -12.54 11.57
CA ALA A 435 1.10 -12.90 10.53
C ALA A 435 1.09 -14.39 10.20
N THR A 436 1.09 -15.24 11.25
CA THR A 436 1.13 -16.70 11.10
C THR A 436 -0.14 -17.31 10.52
N ALA A 437 -1.25 -16.55 10.53
CA ALA A 437 -2.48 -16.93 9.84
C ALA A 437 -2.47 -16.54 8.35
N ASN A 438 -1.52 -15.69 7.95
CA ASN A 438 -1.45 -15.06 6.63
C ASN A 438 -0.10 -15.33 5.93
N GLY A 439 0.44 -16.54 6.07
CA GLY A 439 1.58 -17.01 5.27
C GLY A 439 2.97 -16.79 5.88
N VAL A 440 3.11 -16.08 6.99
CA VAL A 440 4.41 -15.95 7.67
C VAL A 440 4.74 -17.25 8.42
N PRO A 441 5.91 -17.88 8.17
CA PRO A 441 6.35 -19.03 8.95
C PRO A 441 6.55 -18.67 10.43
N GLY A 442 6.21 -19.57 11.36
CA GLY A 442 6.46 -19.32 12.79
C GLY A 442 7.95 -19.26 13.14
N ASN A 443 8.83 -19.85 12.32
CA ASN A 443 10.26 -20.00 12.60
C ASN A 443 11.16 -18.95 11.90
N VAL A 444 10.62 -17.77 11.59
CA VAL A 444 11.40 -16.67 11.02
C VAL A 444 12.42 -16.15 12.04
N GLU A 445 13.54 -15.63 11.54
CA GLU A 445 14.57 -14.98 12.36
C GLU A 445 14.24 -13.52 12.62
N GLN A 446 13.68 -12.84 11.61
CA GLN A 446 13.25 -11.45 11.71
C GLN A 446 11.92 -11.25 11.00
N ILE A 447 11.16 -10.26 11.45
CA ILE A 447 9.87 -9.92 10.87
C ILE A 447 9.63 -8.41 10.95
N ARG A 448 9.00 -7.84 9.92
CA ARG A 448 8.47 -6.48 9.93
C ARG A 448 6.97 -6.51 9.67
N PHE A 449 6.24 -5.65 10.37
CA PHE A 449 4.88 -5.30 10.03
C PHE A 449 4.88 -4.23 8.93
N LEU A 450 3.97 -4.37 7.97
CA LEU A 450 3.76 -3.45 6.87
C LEU A 450 2.32 -2.97 6.84
N TYR A 451 2.13 -1.73 6.44
CA TYR A 451 0.83 -1.15 6.20
C TYR A 451 0.80 -0.56 4.79
N GLU A 452 -0.01 -1.14 3.91
CA GLU A 452 -0.11 -0.73 2.51
C GLU A 452 -1.35 0.11 2.29
N LEU A 453 -1.21 1.20 1.53
CA LEU A 453 -2.29 2.05 1.07
C LEU A 453 -2.26 2.16 -0.45
N TYR A 454 -3.42 2.00 -1.08
CA TYR A 454 -3.58 2.16 -2.53
C TYR A 454 -4.82 3.00 -2.84
N SER A 455 -4.63 4.10 -3.55
CA SER A 455 -5.64 5.02 -4.08
C SER A 455 -5.73 4.86 -5.60
N SER A 456 -6.63 4.00 -6.08
CA SER A 456 -6.85 3.80 -7.52
C SER A 456 -8.29 3.38 -7.82
N CYS A 457 -9.05 4.24 -8.48
CA CYS A 457 -10.41 3.87 -8.88
C CYS A 457 -10.42 2.78 -9.94
N ASP A 458 -9.45 2.79 -10.86
CA ASP A 458 -9.35 1.82 -11.94
C ASP A 458 -9.08 0.41 -11.36
N GLU A 459 -8.12 0.30 -10.44
CA GLU A 459 -7.79 -0.98 -9.77
C GLU A 459 -9.01 -1.58 -9.05
N PHE A 460 -9.80 -0.73 -8.38
CA PHE A 460 -10.93 -1.18 -7.57
C PHE A 460 -12.27 -1.14 -8.32
N GLY A 461 -12.25 -0.96 -9.65
CA GLY A 461 -13.43 -0.98 -10.52
C GLY A 461 -14.46 0.10 -10.17
N VAL A 462 -13.99 1.29 -9.78
CA VAL A 462 -14.80 2.45 -9.43
C VAL A 462 -14.87 3.37 -10.64
N SER A 463 -16.04 3.50 -11.25
CA SER A 463 -16.20 4.13 -12.58
C SER A 463 -15.88 5.63 -12.64
N GLU A 464 -15.97 6.34 -11.51
CA GLU A 464 -15.64 7.76 -11.41
C GLU A 464 -15.06 8.03 -10.02
N CYS A 465 -13.78 8.40 -9.94
CA CYS A 465 -13.23 8.95 -8.69
C CYS A 465 -13.98 10.25 -8.41
N SER A 466 -14.60 10.36 -7.23
CA SER A 466 -15.29 11.60 -6.87
C SER A 466 -14.32 12.79 -6.72
N GLY A 467 -13.01 12.51 -6.59
CA GLY A 467 -11.97 13.48 -6.29
C GLY A 467 -11.98 13.97 -4.85
N VAL A 468 -13.00 13.62 -4.06
CA VAL A 468 -13.13 14.01 -2.66
C VAL A 468 -12.37 13.03 -1.79
N THR A 469 -11.04 13.03 -1.81
CA THR A 469 -10.29 12.18 -0.88
C THR A 469 -10.26 12.80 0.52
N ASN A 470 -9.86 12.02 1.52
CA ASN A 470 -9.62 12.52 2.86
C ASN A 470 -8.22 12.11 3.32
N TYR A 471 -7.93 12.36 4.59
CA TYR A 471 -6.60 12.20 5.18
C TYR A 471 -6.39 10.90 5.94
N THR A 472 -7.36 9.99 5.94
CA THR A 472 -7.23 8.74 6.69
C THR A 472 -6.71 7.65 5.76
N PRO A 473 -5.91 6.68 6.23
CA PRO A 473 -5.81 6.21 7.60
C PRO A 473 -4.80 7.00 8.44
N LEU A 474 -5.11 7.11 9.73
CA LEU A 474 -4.17 7.55 10.77
C LEU A 474 -3.93 6.37 11.70
N LEU A 475 -2.66 6.05 11.97
CA LEU A 475 -2.28 4.94 12.85
C LEU A 475 -1.62 5.45 14.13
N ASP A 476 -1.99 4.86 15.27
CA ASP A 476 -1.30 5.04 16.56
C ASP A 476 -1.03 3.68 17.26
N ASN A 477 -0.25 3.66 18.33
CA ASN A 477 -0.02 2.56 19.25
C ASN A 477 0.35 1.23 18.59
N VAL A 478 1.13 1.26 17.49
CA VAL A 478 1.48 0.03 16.78
C VAL A 478 2.42 -0.81 17.66
N THR A 479 2.16 -2.10 17.73
CA THR A 479 3.03 -3.11 18.34
C THR A 479 3.07 -4.37 17.50
N VAL A 480 4.25 -4.99 17.41
CA VAL A 480 4.39 -6.38 16.93
C VAL A 480 4.47 -7.30 18.13
N GLY A 481 3.50 -8.21 18.24
CA GLY A 481 3.35 -9.13 19.35
C GLY A 481 3.68 -10.57 18.99
N PHE A 482 4.20 -11.30 19.98
CA PHE A 482 4.46 -12.73 19.92
C PHE A 482 3.77 -13.36 21.10
N THR A 483 2.84 -14.26 20.86
CA THR A 483 2.26 -15.08 21.93
C THR A 483 2.58 -16.53 21.65
N ARG A 484 2.72 -17.34 22.69
CA ARG A 484 2.81 -18.79 22.48
C ARG A 484 1.54 -19.26 21.79
N ALA A 485 1.67 -20.00 20.69
CA ALA A 485 0.59 -20.74 20.08
C ALA A 485 0.06 -21.68 21.16
N PRO A 486 -1.16 -21.45 21.66
CA PRO A 486 -1.69 -22.31 22.69
C PRO A 486 -1.75 -23.73 22.12
N ASN A 487 -1.27 -24.71 22.87
CA ASN A 487 -1.52 -26.12 22.56
C ASN A 487 -2.96 -26.47 22.95
N ALA A 488 -3.91 -25.69 22.43
CA ALA A 488 -5.33 -25.77 22.67
C ALA A 488 -6.06 -25.49 21.35
N PRO A 489 -7.21 -26.11 21.11
CA PRO A 489 -7.97 -25.82 19.91
C PRO A 489 -8.49 -24.38 19.90
N ILE A 490 -8.66 -23.84 18.70
CA ILE A 490 -9.32 -22.55 18.50
C ILE A 490 -10.75 -22.67 18.98
N VAL A 491 -11.13 -21.80 19.91
CA VAL A 491 -12.50 -21.64 20.39
C VAL A 491 -12.99 -20.24 20.02
N PHE A 492 -14.23 -20.15 19.54
CA PHE A 492 -14.88 -18.89 19.23
C PHE A 492 -15.84 -18.54 20.34
N PHE A 493 -15.84 -17.26 20.71
CA PHE A 493 -16.79 -16.67 21.62
C PHE A 493 -17.71 -15.77 20.80
N SER A 494 -19.02 -16.00 20.89
CA SER A 494 -20.00 -15.12 20.26
C SER A 494 -20.92 -14.56 21.33
N PRO A 495 -20.91 -13.24 21.58
CA PRO A 495 -21.91 -12.60 22.41
C PRO A 495 -23.21 -12.62 21.60
N SER A 496 -24.19 -13.37 22.05
CA SER A 496 -25.48 -13.53 21.39
C SER A 496 -25.44 -14.01 19.90
N GLY A 497 -26.60 -14.33 19.31
CA GLY A 497 -26.72 -14.71 17.89
C GLY A 497 -27.13 -13.54 16.99
N THR A 498 -27.35 -12.36 17.56
CA THR A 498 -27.94 -11.22 16.85
C THR A 498 -27.23 -9.88 17.12
N ASN A 499 -26.43 -9.75 18.18
CA ASN A 499 -25.83 -8.49 18.62
C ASN A 499 -24.38 -8.71 19.06
N SER A 500 -23.41 -7.93 18.57
CA SER A 500 -21.98 -8.05 18.91
C SER A 500 -21.59 -7.67 20.36
N ARG A 501 -22.55 -7.52 21.28
CA ARG A 501 -22.31 -7.03 22.64
C ARG A 501 -22.97 -7.94 23.65
N PHE A 502 -22.20 -8.36 24.65
CA PHE A 502 -22.72 -8.98 25.86
C PHE A 502 -23.47 -7.91 26.67
N GLN A 503 -24.75 -8.13 26.97
CA GLN A 503 -25.60 -7.19 27.70
C GLN A 503 -25.90 -7.74 29.10
N ASP A 504 -25.84 -6.87 30.12
CA ASP A 504 -26.31 -7.21 31.47
C ASP A 504 -27.83 -7.44 31.49
N THR A 505 -28.32 -8.12 32.52
CA THR A 505 -29.75 -8.19 32.82
C THR A 505 -30.30 -6.81 33.18
N PHE A 506 -31.61 -6.61 32.99
CA PHE A 506 -32.28 -5.41 33.50
C PHE A 506 -32.08 -5.27 35.01
N ALA A 507 -32.09 -4.04 35.52
CA ALA A 507 -31.83 -3.76 36.92
C ALA A 507 -32.67 -4.64 37.87
N GLU A 508 -32.01 -5.25 38.86
CA GLU A 508 -32.66 -6.19 39.79
C GLU A 508 -33.69 -5.52 40.70
N ASP A 509 -33.59 -4.20 40.84
CA ASP A 509 -34.55 -3.39 41.57
C ASP A 509 -35.88 -3.19 40.82
N GLY A 510 -36.01 -3.75 39.61
CA GLY A 510 -37.18 -3.64 38.74
C GLY A 510 -37.32 -2.27 38.09
N SER A 511 -36.33 -1.39 38.23
CA SER A 511 -36.30 -0.09 37.58
C SER A 511 -35.77 -0.18 36.15
N LEU A 512 -36.06 0.84 35.35
CA LEU A 512 -35.39 1.09 34.07
C LEU A 512 -34.30 2.15 34.22
N SER A 513 -33.79 2.35 35.44
CA SER A 513 -32.73 3.32 35.70
C SER A 513 -31.44 2.82 35.04
N PRO A 514 -30.76 3.64 34.24
CA PRO A 514 -29.48 3.27 33.65
C PRO A 514 -28.36 3.19 34.70
N PHE A 515 -28.59 3.65 35.93
CA PHE A 515 -27.62 3.57 37.03
C PHE A 515 -27.83 2.38 37.96
N SER A 516 -28.97 1.69 37.84
CA SER A 516 -29.27 0.57 38.72
C SER A 516 -28.49 -0.67 38.31
N THR A 517 -28.04 -1.44 39.30
CA THR A 517 -27.22 -2.63 39.08
C THR A 517 -28.06 -3.79 38.56
N GLY A 518 -27.61 -4.45 37.50
CA GLY A 518 -28.05 -5.79 37.09
C GLY A 518 -27.06 -6.85 37.57
N ASN A 519 -27.52 -8.11 37.60
CA ASN A 519 -26.63 -9.25 37.78
C ASN A 519 -26.27 -9.82 36.40
N CYS A 520 -24.97 -9.99 36.17
CA CYS A 520 -24.48 -10.85 35.11
C CYS A 520 -24.70 -12.31 35.53
N ASP A 521 -25.87 -12.86 35.20
CA ASP A 521 -26.22 -14.25 35.49
C ASP A 521 -25.52 -15.17 34.48
N VAL A 522 -24.34 -15.65 34.86
CA VAL A 522 -23.62 -16.67 34.08
C VAL A 522 -24.26 -18.04 34.34
N ASN A 523 -25.32 -18.35 33.60
CA ASN A 523 -25.92 -19.68 33.57
C ASN A 523 -25.27 -20.51 32.45
N SER A 524 -24.59 -21.59 32.80
CA SER A 524 -24.08 -22.56 31.83
C SER A 524 -25.17 -23.58 31.49
N ASN A 525 -25.67 -23.56 30.25
CA ASN A 525 -26.45 -24.69 29.74
C ASN A 525 -25.50 -25.70 29.11
N VAL A 526 -25.15 -26.74 29.87
CA VAL A 526 -24.27 -27.83 29.44
C VAL A 526 -24.98 -28.89 28.58
N ASN A 527 -26.31 -28.81 28.41
CA ASN A 527 -27.11 -29.77 27.64
C ASN A 527 -27.47 -29.21 26.26
N PHE A 528 -26.56 -29.35 25.29
CA PHE A 528 -26.75 -28.85 23.93
C PHE A 528 -27.06 -29.99 22.95
N GLY A 529 -28.07 -29.81 22.10
CA GLY A 529 -28.27 -30.58 20.85
C GLY A 529 -27.89 -29.74 19.63
N ASP A 530 -28.24 -30.15 18.41
CA ASP A 530 -27.84 -29.45 17.17
C ASP A 530 -28.44 -28.04 16.95
N THR A 531 -29.32 -27.58 17.86
CA THR A 531 -30.02 -26.29 17.72
C THR A 531 -29.53 -25.31 18.78
N PRO A 532 -29.08 -24.10 18.41
CA PRO A 532 -28.73 -23.05 19.38
C PRO A 532 -29.95 -22.74 20.29
N PRO A 533 -29.76 -22.56 21.61
CA PRO A 533 -30.83 -22.17 22.52
C PRO A 533 -31.34 -20.79 22.13
N PHE A 534 -32.49 -20.37 22.70
CA PHE A 534 -32.93 -18.99 22.58
C PHE A 534 -31.85 -18.06 23.13
N ILE A 535 -31.16 -17.41 22.20
CA ILE A 535 -30.05 -16.54 22.52
C ILE A 535 -30.63 -15.22 23.03
N ARG A 536 -30.41 -14.93 24.32
CA ARG A 536 -30.75 -13.65 24.93
C ARG A 536 -29.52 -12.74 24.90
N GLY A 537 -29.72 -11.44 25.06
CA GLY A 537 -28.63 -10.44 25.00
C GLY A 537 -27.52 -10.64 26.05
N ASP A 538 -27.81 -11.42 27.09
CA ASP A 538 -26.96 -11.79 28.22
C ASP A 538 -26.27 -13.15 28.06
N SER A 539 -26.39 -13.80 26.90
CA SER A 539 -25.84 -15.14 26.66
C SER A 539 -24.50 -15.08 25.92
N LEU A 540 -23.49 -15.78 26.47
CA LEU A 540 -22.24 -16.08 25.79
C LEU A 540 -22.19 -17.58 25.49
N TYR A 541 -21.87 -17.95 24.25
CA TYR A 541 -21.61 -19.34 23.92
C TYR A 541 -20.22 -19.51 23.30
N VAL A 542 -19.64 -20.68 23.57
CA VAL A 542 -18.33 -21.09 23.08
C VAL A 542 -18.54 -22.17 22.04
N THR A 543 -18.02 -21.96 20.85
CA THR A 543 -17.89 -23.03 19.86
C THR A 543 -16.43 -23.39 19.68
N GLY A 544 -16.17 -24.63 19.32
CA GLY A 544 -14.82 -25.10 19.03
C GLY A 544 -14.89 -26.26 18.04
N PRO A 545 -13.75 -26.88 17.71
CA PRO A 545 -13.72 -28.03 16.81
C PRO A 545 -14.55 -29.18 17.37
N VAL A 546 -15.03 -30.02 16.46
CA VAL A 546 -15.81 -31.22 16.79
C VAL A 546 -15.00 -32.10 17.74
N SER A 547 -15.56 -32.33 18.91
CA SER A 547 -14.94 -33.14 19.95
C SER A 547 -15.04 -34.62 19.61
N THR A 548 -13.90 -35.29 19.62
CA THR A 548 -13.75 -36.74 19.58
C THR A 548 -13.08 -37.19 20.87
N VAL A 549 -12.99 -38.50 21.12
CA VAL A 549 -12.26 -39.03 22.29
C VAL A 549 -10.81 -38.50 22.35
N SER A 550 -10.18 -38.22 21.21
CA SER A 550 -8.81 -37.71 21.10
C SER A 550 -8.69 -36.19 20.90
N THR A 551 -9.80 -35.47 20.70
CA THR A 551 -9.81 -34.01 20.44
C THR A 551 -10.68 -33.25 21.42
N ARG A 552 -10.87 -33.79 22.63
CA ARG A 552 -11.60 -33.12 23.69
C ARG A 552 -10.85 -31.86 24.12
N TRP A 553 -11.62 -30.84 24.44
CA TRP A 553 -11.12 -29.58 24.94
C TRP A 553 -11.99 -29.06 26.07
N GLU A 554 -11.34 -28.32 26.95
CA GLU A 554 -11.96 -27.64 28.06
C GLU A 554 -11.67 -26.15 27.90
N THR A 555 -12.69 -25.32 28.08
CA THR A 555 -12.55 -23.87 28.09
C THR A 555 -12.93 -23.34 29.45
N ARG A 556 -12.02 -22.52 30.01
CA ARG A 556 -12.27 -21.76 31.22
C ARG A 556 -12.30 -20.29 30.86
N LEU A 557 -13.48 -19.69 31.02
CA LEU A 557 -13.67 -18.25 30.81
C LEU A 557 -13.58 -17.53 32.14
N TRP A 558 -12.80 -16.46 32.17
CA TRP A 558 -12.63 -15.58 33.32
C TRP A 558 -13.23 -14.23 33.01
N PHE A 559 -14.11 -13.75 33.87
CA PHE A 559 -14.81 -12.49 33.70
C PHE A 559 -14.43 -11.50 34.80
N ARG A 560 -14.01 -10.31 34.40
CA ARG A 560 -13.91 -9.13 35.26
C ARG A 560 -15.05 -8.19 34.89
N VAL A 561 -16.13 -8.21 35.68
CA VAL A 561 -17.31 -7.37 35.42
C VAL A 561 -17.53 -6.48 36.63
N ALA A 562 -17.56 -5.17 36.43
CA ALA A 562 -18.07 -4.26 37.44
C ALA A 562 -19.59 -4.40 37.53
N ARG A 563 -20.13 -4.57 38.73
CA ARG A 563 -21.58 -4.57 38.96
C ARG A 563 -22.10 -3.13 38.92
N LYS A 564 -22.28 -2.59 37.73
CA LYS A 564 -22.72 -1.20 37.49
C LYS A 564 -23.78 -1.21 36.39
N GLY A 565 -24.72 -0.26 36.45
CA GLY A 565 -25.80 -0.17 35.48
C GLY A 565 -25.34 0.29 34.08
N PRO A 566 -26.23 0.27 33.07
CA PRO A 566 -25.93 0.64 31.69
C PRO A 566 -25.22 2.00 31.44
N ALA A 567 -25.37 2.99 32.34
CA ALA A 567 -24.65 4.26 32.32
C ALA A 567 -23.35 4.20 33.16
N GLN A 568 -22.65 3.07 33.12
CA GLN A 568 -21.45 2.84 33.92
C GLN A 568 -20.33 3.84 33.61
N ASP A 569 -20.22 4.30 32.37
CA ASP A 569 -19.34 5.38 31.92
C ASP A 569 -19.53 6.69 32.70
N GLN A 570 -20.73 6.91 33.24
CA GLN A 570 -21.07 8.10 34.04
C GLN A 570 -20.93 7.88 35.56
N ILE A 571 -20.45 6.70 36.00
CA ILE A 571 -20.26 6.38 37.41
C ILE A 571 -18.76 6.48 37.73
N ASP A 572 -18.35 7.47 38.51
CA ASP A 572 -16.92 7.70 38.86
C ASP A 572 -16.21 6.44 39.40
N ASP A 573 -16.90 5.63 40.19
CA ASP A 573 -16.39 4.35 40.69
C ASP A 573 -16.06 3.35 39.57
N TYR A 574 -16.85 3.37 38.49
CA TYR A 574 -16.61 2.52 37.33
C TYR A 574 -15.38 3.01 36.57
N GLY A 575 -15.21 4.31 36.34
CA GLY A 575 -13.96 4.86 35.78
C GLY A 575 -12.74 4.43 36.62
N THR A 576 -12.83 4.60 37.93
CA THR A 576 -11.78 4.18 38.88
C THR A 576 -11.53 2.66 38.87
N TRP A 577 -12.57 1.85 38.65
CA TRP A 577 -12.41 0.41 38.48
C TRP A 577 -11.77 0.11 37.12
N ARG A 578 -12.28 0.65 36.03
CA ARG A 578 -11.80 0.47 34.66
C ARG A 578 -10.31 0.75 34.56
N ASP A 579 -9.87 1.89 35.09
CA ASP A 579 -8.46 2.32 35.03
C ASP A 579 -7.54 1.38 35.84
N ARG A 580 -8.07 0.76 36.91
CA ARG A 580 -7.37 -0.25 37.73
C ARG A 580 -7.37 -1.65 37.11
N VAL A 581 -8.22 -1.89 36.11
CA VAL A 581 -8.29 -3.19 35.43
C VAL A 581 -7.73 -3.15 34.01
N ALA A 582 -7.48 -1.94 33.48
CA ALA A 582 -6.87 -1.69 32.18
C ALA A 582 -5.34 -1.96 32.18
N ASP A 583 -4.75 -2.25 33.34
CA ASP A 583 -3.31 -2.44 33.53
C ASP A 583 -2.75 -3.77 32.99
N GLY A 584 -3.62 -4.67 32.50
CA GLY A 584 -3.22 -5.96 31.94
C GLY A 584 -2.54 -6.90 32.92
N GLN A 585 -2.57 -6.62 34.23
CA GLN A 585 -1.92 -7.46 35.24
C GLN A 585 -2.64 -8.79 35.46
N ASP A 586 -1.85 -9.78 35.88
CA ASP A 586 -2.23 -11.19 35.98
C ASP A 586 -3.44 -11.49 36.89
N ILE A 587 -4.15 -12.56 36.51
CA ILE A 587 -5.46 -13.02 37.00
C ILE A 587 -5.39 -13.64 38.42
N GLU A 588 -4.26 -13.54 39.12
CA GLU A 588 -3.93 -14.48 40.21
C GLU A 588 -4.58 -14.21 41.59
N ASN A 589 -5.27 -13.07 41.81
CA ASN A 589 -5.72 -12.69 43.16
C ASN A 589 -7.22 -12.31 43.32
N GLY A 590 -8.11 -13.21 42.92
CA GLY A 590 -9.37 -13.44 43.66
C GLY A 590 -10.58 -12.51 43.45
N ALA A 591 -10.64 -11.71 42.38
CA ALA A 591 -11.78 -10.80 42.09
C ALA A 591 -12.54 -11.13 40.80
N PHE A 592 -12.59 -12.40 40.40
CA PHE A 592 -13.20 -12.84 39.12
C PHE A 592 -14.29 -13.88 39.34
N ALA A 593 -15.32 -13.85 38.48
CA ALA A 593 -16.20 -15.00 38.25
C ALA A 593 -15.62 -15.82 37.09
N TYR A 594 -15.74 -17.15 37.15
CA TYR A 594 -15.36 -18.02 36.04
C TYR A 594 -16.47 -19.02 35.71
N ALA A 595 -16.50 -19.47 34.47
CA ALA A 595 -17.34 -20.56 34.01
C ALA A 595 -16.49 -21.65 33.34
N TRP A 596 -16.84 -22.91 33.61
CA TRP A 596 -16.28 -24.08 32.95
C TRP A 596 -17.19 -24.53 31.82
N MET A 597 -16.59 -24.86 30.68
CA MET A 597 -17.27 -25.45 29.53
C MET A 597 -16.41 -26.58 28.98
N ASP A 598 -16.98 -27.79 28.86
CA ASP A 598 -16.32 -28.96 28.28
C ASP A 598 -16.97 -29.30 26.94
N SER A 599 -16.13 -29.62 25.95
CA SER A 599 -16.50 -30.12 24.63
C SER A 599 -17.19 -31.50 24.63
N PHE A 600 -17.13 -32.26 25.73
CA PHE A 600 -17.63 -33.63 25.81
C PHE A 600 -18.49 -33.86 27.06
N GLN A 601 -19.78 -34.12 26.88
CA GLN A 601 -20.62 -34.69 27.93
C GLN A 601 -20.62 -36.22 27.80
N THR A 602 -19.98 -36.93 28.74
CA THR A 602 -20.51 -38.27 29.08
C THR A 602 -21.79 -38.03 29.87
N ALA A 603 -22.92 -38.51 29.35
CA ALA A 603 -24.13 -38.66 30.16
C ALA A 603 -23.77 -39.42 31.44
N GLY A 604 -23.86 -38.73 32.58
CA GLY A 604 -23.78 -39.35 33.91
C GLY A 604 -25.07 -40.06 34.23
#